data_AF-A0A660XM03-F1
#
_entry.id   AF-A0A660XM03-F1
#
_cell.length_a   1.000
_cell.length_b   1.000
_cell.length_c   1.000
_cell.angle_alpha   90.00
_cell.angle_beta   90.00
_cell.angle_gamma   90.00
#
_symmetry.space_group_name_H-M   'P 1'
#
loop_
_entity.id
_entity.type
_entity.pdbx_description
1 polymer ?
#
loop_
_entity_poly.entity_id
_entity_poly.type
_entity_poly.pdbx_seq_one_letter_code
_entity_poly.pdbx_strand_id
1 'polypeptide(L)'
;GYESESDFSWGYYDTRGWNEPNLVTYMESHDEERLMYKNLQWGNQSGDYDIRNLATALNRIKLAAGFFFTLPGPKMIWQFEELGYDYSIDYRGRTGEKPIKWEYFGEENRRNLYKTFAALIKLRRENEVFTAPNSSAQLSFNGAGKRIVMSGSPNVVVIGNFGVTSQNIVPNFQHVGQWYDYFSGDTFNVVNTTESILLEAGQFHIFTDIKLETPEQGILSDIVPYCENTPERFHLSNNYPNPFNSSTTFEYELDIASVVEFQIYDLLGREIYNKQIGNQNPGLYKFIWNGKDNNGLDVQSGIYFTLLRTDRENSLKKITLLK
;
A
#
# COMPACT_ATOMS: atom_id res chain seq x y z
N GLY A 1 11.19 15.46 -2.09
CA GLY A 1 9.86 15.60 -2.72
C GLY A 1 9.90 16.73 -3.72
N TYR A 2 10.44 16.47 -4.92
CA TYR A 2 10.45 17.45 -6.01
C TYR A 2 9.82 16.83 -7.24
N GLU A 3 8.48 16.88 -7.32
CA GLU A 3 7.72 16.15 -8.34
C GLU A 3 8.01 16.60 -9.77
N SER A 4 8.33 17.88 -9.99
CA SER A 4 8.45 18.46 -11.34
C SER A 4 9.67 18.00 -12.14
N GLU A 5 10.64 17.34 -11.50
CA GLU A 5 11.88 16.86 -12.15
C GLU A 5 12.32 15.46 -11.64
N SER A 6 11.52 14.80 -10.80
CA SER A 6 11.84 13.47 -10.26
C SER A 6 11.21 12.36 -11.11
N ASP A 7 12.01 11.80 -12.01
CA ASP A 7 11.62 10.76 -12.95
C ASP A 7 12.67 9.63 -13.01
N PHE A 8 12.21 8.38 -13.17
CA PHE A 8 13.06 7.21 -13.36
C PHE A 8 13.24 6.85 -14.85
N SER A 9 12.57 7.54 -15.77
CA SER A 9 12.52 7.20 -17.20
C SER A 9 13.91 7.14 -17.84
N TRP A 10 14.81 8.05 -17.47
CA TRP A 10 16.19 8.08 -17.95
C TRP A 10 17.05 6.92 -17.43
N GLY A 11 16.54 6.12 -16.48
CA GLY A 11 17.15 4.88 -16.03
C GLY A 11 16.78 3.67 -16.89
N TYR A 12 15.88 3.81 -17.86
CA TYR A 12 15.49 2.77 -18.82
C TYR A 12 16.11 3.05 -20.20
N TYR A 13 16.82 2.07 -20.73
CA TYR A 13 17.63 2.22 -21.96
C TYR A 13 16.77 2.58 -23.19
N ASP A 14 15.58 2.00 -23.31
CA ASP A 14 14.67 2.21 -24.44
C ASP A 14 14.14 3.65 -24.48
N THR A 15 13.92 4.28 -23.32
CA THR A 15 13.59 5.73 -23.24
C THR A 15 14.72 6.61 -23.81
N ARG A 16 15.98 6.14 -23.77
CA ARG A 16 17.12 6.82 -24.39
C ARG A 16 17.31 6.48 -25.87
N GLY A 17 16.45 5.64 -26.45
CA GLY A 17 16.57 5.16 -27.83
C GLY A 17 17.72 4.18 -28.03
N TRP A 18 18.15 3.47 -26.98
CA TRP A 18 19.21 2.47 -27.08
C TRP A 18 18.61 1.13 -27.49
N ASN A 19 19.29 0.38 -28.36
CA ASN A 19 18.83 -0.93 -28.81
C ASN A 19 19.19 -2.07 -27.85
N GLU A 20 20.14 -1.83 -26.93
CA GLU A 20 20.66 -2.83 -26.00
C GLU A 20 20.54 -2.35 -24.56
N PRO A 21 20.20 -3.23 -23.60
CA PRO A 21 19.96 -2.89 -22.20
C PRO A 21 21.27 -2.67 -21.40
N ASN A 22 22.29 -2.05 -21.98
CA ASN A 22 23.62 -1.87 -21.37
C ASN A 22 23.78 -0.55 -20.59
N LEU A 23 22.67 0.17 -20.35
CA LEU A 23 22.67 1.41 -19.59
C LEU A 23 22.94 1.10 -18.10
N VAL A 24 24.05 1.63 -17.57
CA VAL A 24 24.33 1.59 -16.13
C VAL A 24 23.53 2.68 -15.44
N THR A 25 22.51 2.27 -14.69
CA THR A 25 21.67 3.18 -13.90
C THR A 25 22.12 3.17 -12.45
N TYR A 26 22.09 4.32 -11.79
CA TYR A 26 22.37 4.51 -10.36
C TYR A 26 21.33 5.44 -9.73
N MET A 27 21.03 5.28 -8.45
CA MET A 27 20.20 6.25 -7.70
C MET A 27 21.05 7.37 -7.11
N GLU A 28 22.31 7.07 -6.79
CA GLU A 28 23.27 8.00 -6.22
C GLU A 28 24.66 7.79 -6.85
N SER A 29 25.49 8.82 -6.83
CA SER A 29 26.88 8.72 -7.26
C SER A 29 27.77 9.61 -6.39
N HIS A 30 29.08 9.62 -6.67
CA HIS A 30 30.00 10.55 -6.02
C HIS A 30 29.79 12.01 -6.46
N ASP A 31 29.06 12.23 -7.56
CA ASP A 31 28.89 13.55 -8.16
C ASP A 31 27.54 14.21 -7.88
N GLU A 32 26.55 13.44 -7.44
CA GLU A 32 25.22 13.94 -7.10
C GLU A 32 24.93 13.77 -5.62
N GLU A 33 24.19 14.72 -5.03
CA GLU A 33 23.87 14.65 -3.62
C GLU A 33 22.97 13.45 -3.30
N ARG A 34 23.25 12.81 -2.16
CA ARG A 34 22.67 11.53 -1.74
C ARG A 34 21.19 11.66 -1.48
N LEU A 35 20.42 10.64 -1.86
CA LEU A 35 18.98 10.58 -1.64
C LEU A 35 18.67 10.59 -0.15
N MET A 36 19.45 9.86 0.67
CA MET A 36 19.25 9.90 2.12
C MET A 36 19.50 11.28 2.71
N TYR A 37 20.60 11.94 2.32
CA TYR A 37 20.90 13.29 2.75
C TYR A 37 19.79 14.27 2.34
N LYS A 38 19.38 14.22 1.07
CA LYS A 38 18.24 15.00 0.55
C LYS A 38 16.95 14.76 1.34
N ASN A 39 16.63 13.51 1.68
CA ASN A 39 15.44 13.18 2.46
C ASN A 39 15.49 13.81 3.86
N LEU A 40 16.62 13.66 4.57
CA LEU A 40 16.77 14.18 5.93
C LEU A 40 16.82 15.71 5.98
N GLN A 41 17.43 16.36 5.00
CA GLN A 41 17.57 17.83 5.00
C GLN A 41 16.36 18.54 4.39
N TRP A 42 15.79 17.99 3.31
CA TRP A 42 14.84 18.68 2.43
C TRP A 42 13.61 17.83 2.10
N GLY A 43 13.38 16.76 2.85
CA GLY A 43 12.17 15.95 2.73
C GLY A 43 10.89 16.77 2.94
N ASN A 44 9.86 16.49 2.12
CA ASN A 44 8.53 17.07 2.33
C ASN A 44 7.83 16.36 3.49
N GLN A 45 6.78 16.99 3.99
CA GLN A 45 5.93 16.44 5.04
C GLN A 45 4.45 16.77 4.79
N SER A 46 3.56 15.96 5.35
CA SER A 46 2.13 16.25 5.46
C SER A 46 1.54 15.48 6.65
N GLY A 47 0.81 16.18 7.52
CA GLY A 47 0.32 15.59 8.77
C GLY A 47 1.46 14.97 9.58
N ASP A 48 1.31 13.70 9.96
CA ASP A 48 2.30 12.93 10.73
C ASP A 48 3.37 12.27 9.85
N TYR A 49 3.25 12.37 8.51
CA TYR A 49 4.23 11.82 7.58
C TYR A 49 5.33 12.85 7.29
N ASP A 50 6.50 12.71 7.93
CA ASP A 50 7.67 13.59 7.72
C ASP A 50 8.85 12.81 7.17
N ILE A 51 9.22 13.07 5.91
CA ILE A 51 10.36 12.42 5.24
C ILE A 51 11.70 12.76 5.93
N ARG A 52 11.79 13.81 6.75
CA ARG A 52 13.01 14.16 7.48
C ARG A 52 13.24 13.27 8.71
N ASN A 53 12.23 12.47 9.10
CA ASN A 53 12.41 11.42 10.10
C ASN A 53 13.24 10.27 9.50
N LEU A 54 14.22 9.76 10.25
CA LEU A 54 15.11 8.68 9.78
C LEU A 54 14.35 7.43 9.33
N ALA A 55 13.34 6.98 10.07
CA ALA A 55 12.59 5.78 9.71
C ALA A 55 11.82 5.98 8.39
N THR A 56 11.10 7.10 8.28
CA THR A 56 10.36 7.47 7.06
C THR A 56 11.31 7.64 5.88
N ALA A 57 12.43 8.33 6.06
CA ALA A 57 13.46 8.52 5.04
C ALA A 57 14.03 7.19 4.52
N LEU A 58 14.30 6.23 5.41
CA LEU A 58 14.77 4.90 5.01
C LEU A 58 13.71 4.16 4.20
N ASN A 59 12.42 4.26 4.55
CA ASN A 59 11.35 3.68 3.76
C ASN A 59 11.19 4.31 2.38
N ARG A 60 11.45 5.62 2.27
CA ARG A 60 11.53 6.30 0.97
C ARG A 60 12.62 5.73 0.07
N ILE A 61 13.76 5.32 0.64
CA ILE A 61 14.81 4.64 -0.13
C ILE A 61 14.37 3.23 -0.53
N LYS A 62 13.67 2.48 0.35
CA LYS A 62 13.09 1.17 -0.01
C LYS A 62 12.14 1.28 -1.21
N LEU A 63 11.25 2.27 -1.20
CA LEU A 63 10.36 2.61 -2.31
C LEU A 63 11.16 2.89 -3.60
N ALA A 64 12.17 3.78 -3.55
CA ALA A 64 13.00 4.08 -4.71
C ALA A 64 13.73 2.83 -5.23
N ALA A 65 14.26 2.01 -4.33
CA ALA A 65 14.92 0.75 -4.65
C ALA A 65 13.99 -0.25 -5.35
N GLY A 66 12.72 -0.32 -4.93
CA GLY A 66 11.70 -1.16 -5.56
C GLY A 66 11.53 -0.85 -7.05
N PHE A 67 11.55 0.42 -7.44
CA PHE A 67 11.54 0.85 -8.84
C PHE A 67 12.91 0.67 -9.51
N PHE A 68 13.99 1.03 -8.83
CA PHE A 68 15.34 0.96 -9.37
C PHE A 68 15.76 -0.46 -9.75
N PHE A 69 15.59 -1.44 -8.85
CA PHE A 69 16.01 -2.82 -9.10
C PHE A 69 15.09 -3.60 -10.03
N THR A 70 13.86 -3.13 -10.24
CA THR A 70 12.91 -3.74 -11.17
C THR A 70 13.03 -3.18 -12.58
N LEU A 71 13.66 -2.01 -12.77
CA LEU A 71 13.95 -1.49 -14.11
C LEU A 71 15.02 -2.33 -14.85
N PRO A 72 14.84 -2.66 -16.15
CA PRO A 72 15.83 -3.38 -16.94
C PRO A 72 17.21 -2.70 -17.02
N GLY A 73 18.25 -3.49 -17.31
CA GLY A 73 19.65 -3.05 -17.48
C GLY A 73 20.54 -3.07 -16.23
N PRO A 74 21.86 -2.90 -16.35
CA PRO A 74 22.79 -2.88 -15.23
C PRO A 74 22.44 -1.85 -14.15
N LYS A 75 22.77 -2.17 -12.91
CA LYS A 75 22.51 -1.33 -11.73
C LYS A 75 23.80 -1.14 -10.95
N MET A 76 24.10 0.10 -10.60
CA MET A 76 25.23 0.46 -9.74
C MET A 76 24.69 1.02 -8.42
N ILE A 77 25.25 0.54 -7.32
CA ILE A 77 24.97 1.03 -5.97
C ILE A 77 26.21 1.76 -5.50
N TRP A 78 26.03 2.95 -4.92
CA TRP A 78 27.12 3.69 -4.30
C TRP A 78 27.35 3.20 -2.86
N GLN A 79 28.59 3.27 -2.36
CA GLN A 79 28.93 2.69 -1.06
C GLN A 79 27.99 3.16 0.07
N PHE A 80 27.51 2.21 0.88
CA PHE A 80 26.59 2.45 2.02
C PHE A 80 25.19 2.97 1.66
N GLU A 81 24.84 3.13 0.38
CA GLU A 81 23.49 3.48 -0.06
C GLU A 81 22.45 2.48 0.47
N GLU A 82 22.80 1.20 0.49
CA GLU A 82 22.00 0.09 1.04
C GLU A 82 21.80 0.16 2.57
N LEU A 83 22.48 1.08 3.25
CA LEU A 83 22.33 1.38 4.68
C LEU A 83 21.85 2.81 4.93
N GLY A 84 21.46 3.54 3.87
CA GLY A 84 20.96 4.91 3.95
C GLY A 84 22.06 5.92 4.25
N TYR A 85 23.12 5.94 3.45
CA TYR A 85 24.25 6.81 3.71
C TYR A 85 23.89 8.31 3.58
N ASP A 86 24.05 9.04 4.67
CA ASP A 86 23.43 10.34 4.92
C ASP A 86 24.45 11.48 5.13
N TYR A 87 25.70 11.30 4.68
CA TYR A 87 26.65 12.41 4.63
C TYR A 87 26.43 13.23 3.37
N SER A 88 26.74 14.52 3.39
CA SER A 88 26.75 15.34 2.17
C SER A 88 27.93 14.99 1.28
N ILE A 89 27.77 15.15 -0.05
CA ILE A 89 28.90 15.10 -0.99
C ILE A 89 29.97 16.15 -0.69
N ASP A 90 29.61 17.24 -0.01
CA ASP A 90 30.52 18.31 0.39
C ASP A 90 31.12 18.11 1.80
N TYR A 91 30.89 16.96 2.44
CA TYR A 91 31.56 16.63 3.70
C TYR A 91 33.08 16.65 3.53
N ARG A 92 33.75 17.57 4.23
CA ARG A 92 35.19 17.87 4.09
C ARG A 92 35.59 18.26 2.66
N GLY A 93 34.68 18.90 1.93
CA GLY A 93 34.84 19.27 0.53
C GLY A 93 34.48 18.12 -0.42
N ARG A 94 34.26 18.48 -1.70
CA ARG A 94 33.81 17.56 -2.76
C ARG A 94 34.67 16.30 -2.88
N THR A 95 35.99 16.46 -2.93
CA THR A 95 36.97 15.36 -3.05
C THR A 95 37.45 14.82 -1.70
N GLY A 96 36.91 15.34 -0.58
CA GLY A 96 37.29 14.89 0.75
C GLY A 96 36.83 13.46 1.04
N GLU A 97 37.65 12.72 1.79
CA GLU A 97 37.33 11.37 2.23
C GLU A 97 36.03 11.36 3.05
N LYS A 98 35.11 10.48 2.65
CA LYS A 98 33.80 10.32 3.28
C LYS A 98 33.89 9.22 4.34
N PRO A 99 33.29 9.39 5.53
CA PRO A 99 33.38 8.41 6.61
C PRO A 99 32.88 7.02 6.22
N ILE A 100 33.59 5.98 6.67
CA ILE A 100 33.12 4.59 6.58
C ILE A 100 32.12 4.36 7.72
N LYS A 101 30.95 3.78 7.41
CA LYS A 101 29.80 3.70 8.33
C LYS A 101 29.33 2.28 8.60
N TRP A 102 30.23 1.40 9.02
CA TRP A 102 29.89 0.02 9.37
C TRP A 102 28.92 -0.06 10.57
N GLU A 103 28.95 0.92 11.47
CA GLU A 103 28.05 0.97 12.62
C GLU A 103 26.57 1.09 12.21
N TYR A 104 26.26 1.56 10.99
CA TYR A 104 24.89 1.66 10.48
C TYR A 104 24.20 0.30 10.43
N PHE A 105 24.94 -0.77 10.20
CA PHE A 105 24.38 -2.12 10.19
C PHE A 105 23.81 -2.55 11.57
N GLY A 106 24.28 -1.91 12.66
CA GLY A 106 23.76 -2.14 14.01
C GLY A 106 22.33 -1.60 14.20
N GLU A 107 21.95 -0.54 13.48
CA GLU A 107 20.62 0.05 13.55
C GLU A 107 19.59 -0.79 12.79
N GLU A 108 18.49 -1.14 13.45
CA GLU A 108 17.48 -2.04 12.89
C GLU A 108 16.88 -1.55 11.57
N ASN A 109 16.44 -0.28 11.52
CA ASN A 109 15.82 0.28 10.31
C ASN A 109 16.78 0.31 9.11
N ARG A 110 18.07 0.55 9.35
CA ARG A 110 19.11 0.55 8.30
C ARG A 110 19.42 -0.87 7.85
N ARG A 111 19.51 -1.82 8.78
CA ARG A 111 19.64 -3.25 8.46
C ARG A 111 18.44 -3.77 7.68
N ASN A 112 17.24 -3.27 7.96
CA ASN A 112 16.04 -3.61 7.18
C ASN A 112 16.12 -3.06 5.76
N LEU A 113 16.64 -1.83 5.56
CA LEU A 113 16.94 -1.31 4.21
C LEU A 113 17.93 -2.21 3.46
N TYR A 114 19.01 -2.65 4.11
CA TYR A 114 19.98 -3.58 3.53
C TYR A 114 19.30 -4.89 3.08
N LYS A 115 18.46 -5.47 3.94
CA LYS A 115 17.70 -6.68 3.63
C LYS A 115 16.72 -6.47 2.48
N THR A 116 16.08 -5.31 2.39
CA THR A 116 15.22 -4.94 1.25
C THR A 116 16.02 -4.90 -0.06
N PHE A 117 17.20 -4.28 -0.07
CA PHE A 117 18.08 -4.26 -1.24
C PHE A 117 18.48 -5.68 -1.64
N ALA A 118 18.91 -6.50 -0.67
CA ALA A 118 19.28 -7.90 -0.92
C ALA A 118 18.11 -8.71 -1.52
N ALA A 119 16.89 -8.53 -1.01
CA ALA A 119 15.69 -9.17 -1.54
C ALA A 119 15.39 -8.74 -2.98
N LEU A 120 15.45 -7.44 -3.27
CA LEU A 120 15.21 -6.90 -4.62
C LEU A 120 16.28 -7.36 -5.63
N ILE A 121 17.55 -7.45 -5.21
CA ILE A 121 18.63 -7.99 -6.03
C ILE A 121 18.43 -9.49 -6.27
N LYS A 122 17.98 -10.25 -5.26
CA LYS A 122 17.62 -11.66 -5.39
C LYS A 122 16.48 -11.83 -6.41
N LEU A 123 15.38 -11.10 -6.23
CA LEU A 123 14.24 -11.05 -7.15
C LEU A 123 14.70 -10.80 -8.59
N ARG A 124 15.52 -9.75 -8.78
CA ARG A 124 16.07 -9.38 -10.09
C ARG A 124 16.89 -10.50 -10.71
N ARG A 125 17.77 -11.14 -9.95
CA ARG A 125 18.70 -12.18 -10.45
C ARG A 125 17.98 -13.47 -10.80
N GLU A 126 16.92 -13.80 -10.08
CA GLU A 126 16.21 -15.08 -10.20
C GLU A 126 15.06 -15.04 -11.21
N ASN A 127 14.73 -13.88 -11.77
CA ASN A 127 13.62 -13.72 -12.70
C ASN A 127 14.08 -12.96 -13.95
N GLU A 128 14.09 -13.65 -15.09
CA GLU A 128 14.61 -13.11 -16.36
C GLU A 128 13.85 -11.86 -16.83
N VAL A 129 12.59 -11.67 -16.41
CA VAL A 129 11.81 -10.47 -16.74
C VAL A 129 12.54 -9.16 -16.39
N PHE A 130 13.42 -9.15 -15.39
CA PHE A 130 14.17 -7.95 -15.01
C PHE A 130 15.51 -7.77 -15.75
N THR A 131 16.03 -8.82 -16.39
CA THR A 131 17.38 -8.87 -16.96
C THR A 131 17.45 -9.19 -18.44
N ALA A 132 16.42 -9.81 -19.01
CA ALA A 132 16.44 -10.26 -20.40
C ALA A 132 16.45 -9.08 -21.38
N PRO A 133 17.20 -9.15 -22.49
CA PRO A 133 17.31 -8.05 -23.44
C PRO A 133 16.01 -7.68 -24.15
N ASN A 134 15.07 -8.63 -24.24
CA ASN A 134 13.76 -8.46 -24.83
C ASN A 134 12.66 -8.10 -23.82
N SER A 135 13.00 -7.99 -22.53
CA SER A 135 12.06 -7.52 -21.51
C SER A 135 11.68 -6.08 -21.79
N SER A 136 10.39 -5.82 -22.00
CA SER A 136 9.86 -4.47 -22.18
C SER A 136 9.15 -4.00 -20.92
N ALA A 137 9.32 -2.72 -20.58
CA ALA A 137 8.65 -2.09 -19.46
C ALA A 137 7.78 -0.92 -19.94
N GLN A 138 6.50 -0.93 -19.57
CA GLN A 138 5.63 0.22 -19.69
C GLN A 138 5.75 1.08 -18.43
N LEU A 139 6.18 2.32 -18.62
CA LEU A 139 6.50 3.23 -17.53
C LEU A 139 5.42 4.30 -17.38
N SER A 140 5.05 4.61 -16.14
CA SER A 140 4.22 5.76 -15.82
C SER A 140 4.79 6.46 -14.61
N PHE A 141 5.55 7.53 -14.86
CA PHE A 141 6.31 8.24 -13.83
C PHE A 141 5.88 9.69 -13.64
N ASN A 142 4.78 10.11 -14.26
CA ASN A 142 4.20 11.44 -14.10
C ASN A 142 3.59 11.59 -12.69
N GLY A 143 3.98 12.64 -11.98
CA GLY A 143 3.50 12.92 -10.63
C GLY A 143 4.04 11.97 -9.55
N ALA A 144 3.32 11.93 -8.44
CA ALA A 144 3.70 11.20 -7.24
C ALA A 144 3.39 9.70 -7.30
N GLY A 145 2.28 9.31 -7.92
CA GLY A 145 1.94 7.90 -8.17
C GLY A 145 2.73 7.38 -9.35
N LYS A 146 3.57 6.37 -9.13
CA LYS A 146 4.43 5.80 -10.17
C LYS A 146 4.13 4.34 -10.40
N ARG A 147 4.34 3.87 -11.64
CA ARG A 147 4.10 2.48 -12.04
C ARG A 147 5.12 1.98 -13.07
N ILE A 148 5.47 0.70 -12.96
CA ILE A 148 6.16 -0.09 -13.98
C ILE A 148 5.30 -1.33 -14.27
N VAL A 149 5.06 -1.64 -15.54
CA VAL A 149 4.40 -2.89 -15.97
C VAL A 149 5.35 -3.63 -16.90
N MET A 150 5.69 -4.88 -16.58
CA MET A 150 6.59 -5.70 -17.39
C MET A 150 5.93 -7.01 -17.77
N SER A 151 6.01 -7.35 -19.04
CA SER A 151 5.49 -8.61 -19.57
C SER A 151 6.62 -9.63 -19.69
N GLY A 152 6.43 -10.82 -19.13
CA GLY A 152 7.45 -11.86 -19.07
C GLY A 152 6.96 -13.09 -18.31
N SER A 153 7.90 -13.87 -17.80
CA SER A 153 7.60 -14.96 -16.85
C SER A 153 8.41 -14.72 -15.58
N PRO A 154 7.80 -14.23 -14.49
CA PRO A 154 6.40 -13.79 -14.37
C PRO A 154 6.08 -12.46 -15.10
N ASN A 155 4.80 -12.16 -15.28
CA ASN A 155 4.35 -10.78 -15.46
C ASN A 155 4.51 -10.02 -14.14
N VAL A 156 4.92 -8.75 -14.23
CA VAL A 156 5.21 -7.93 -13.05
C VAL A 156 4.50 -6.58 -13.14
N VAL A 157 3.93 -6.15 -12.02
CA VAL A 157 3.40 -4.79 -11.84
C VAL A 157 4.03 -4.19 -10.58
N VAL A 158 4.73 -3.07 -10.73
CA VAL A 158 5.27 -2.29 -9.62
C VAL A 158 4.49 -1.01 -9.51
N ILE A 159 3.94 -0.70 -8.34
CA ILE A 159 3.26 0.57 -8.06
C ILE A 159 3.82 1.19 -6.78
N GLY A 160 3.84 2.51 -6.70
CA GLY A 160 4.35 3.20 -5.51
C GLY A 160 3.92 4.65 -5.42
N ASN A 161 3.70 5.09 -4.18
CA ASN A 161 3.32 6.44 -3.83
C ASN A 161 4.55 7.24 -3.37
N PHE A 162 5.10 8.06 -4.27
CA PHE A 162 6.19 8.99 -3.98
C PHE A 162 5.71 10.33 -3.38
N GLY A 163 4.42 10.49 -3.11
CA GLY A 163 3.84 11.65 -2.44
C GLY A 163 4.01 11.61 -0.92
N VAL A 164 3.40 12.58 -0.25
CA VAL A 164 3.33 12.68 1.24
C VAL A 164 1.90 12.52 1.76
N THR A 165 0.94 12.20 0.89
CA THR A 165 -0.46 11.90 1.22
C THR A 165 -0.88 10.62 0.51
N SER A 166 -1.94 9.97 0.99
CA SER A 166 -2.52 8.83 0.30
C SER A 166 -3.04 9.21 -1.08
N GLN A 167 -2.96 8.28 -2.03
CA GLN A 167 -3.46 8.47 -3.39
C GLN A 167 -3.87 7.16 -4.05
N ASN A 168 -4.81 7.25 -4.99
CA ASN A 168 -5.24 6.13 -5.82
C ASN A 168 -4.30 5.98 -7.03
N ILE A 169 -3.77 4.77 -7.23
CA ILE A 169 -2.93 4.43 -8.38
C ILE A 169 -3.63 3.36 -9.20
N VAL A 170 -3.76 3.58 -10.50
CA VAL A 170 -4.24 2.56 -11.43
C VAL A 170 -3.07 1.62 -11.77
N PRO A 171 -3.12 0.33 -11.42
CA PRO A 171 -2.02 -0.60 -11.58
C PRO A 171 -1.90 -1.19 -12.98
N ASN A 172 -2.94 -1.16 -13.81
CA ASN A 172 -2.94 -1.71 -15.18
C ASN A 172 -2.38 -3.14 -15.26
N PHE A 173 -2.94 -4.05 -14.45
CA PHE A 173 -2.58 -5.46 -14.53
C PHE A 173 -2.78 -6.02 -15.94
N GLN A 174 -1.91 -6.93 -16.36
CA GLN A 174 -1.96 -7.52 -17.70
C GLN A 174 -3.16 -8.44 -17.89
N HIS A 175 -3.68 -9.03 -16.80
CA HIS A 175 -4.85 -9.92 -16.82
C HIS A 175 -5.58 -9.93 -15.47
N VAL A 176 -6.84 -10.34 -15.53
CA VAL A 176 -7.64 -10.68 -14.34
C VAL A 176 -7.18 -12.01 -13.74
N GLY A 177 -7.60 -12.29 -12.51
CA GLY A 177 -7.27 -13.52 -11.78
C GLY A 177 -6.22 -13.28 -10.71
N GLN A 178 -5.50 -14.34 -10.37
CA GLN A 178 -4.64 -14.37 -9.20
C GLN A 178 -3.27 -13.73 -9.46
N TRP A 179 -2.87 -12.86 -8.54
CA TRP A 179 -1.57 -12.21 -8.42
C TRP A 179 -1.05 -12.37 -7.00
N TYR A 180 0.24 -12.08 -6.79
CA TYR A 180 0.90 -12.20 -5.51
C TYR A 180 1.73 -10.96 -5.23
N ASP A 181 1.62 -10.40 -4.02
CA ASP A 181 2.58 -9.37 -3.58
C ASP A 181 3.90 -10.05 -3.21
N TYR A 182 5.01 -9.60 -3.79
CA TYR A 182 6.32 -10.21 -3.60
C TYR A 182 6.80 -10.16 -2.15
N PHE A 183 6.58 -9.05 -1.45
CA PHE A 183 7.14 -8.86 -0.13
C PHE A 183 6.29 -9.51 0.96
N SER A 184 4.97 -9.34 0.91
CA SER A 184 4.09 -9.99 1.90
C SER A 184 3.80 -11.45 1.58
N GLY A 185 3.83 -11.84 0.30
CA GLY A 185 3.40 -13.16 -0.16
C GLY A 185 1.90 -13.32 -0.30
N ASP A 186 1.16 -12.25 -0.01
CA ASP A 186 -0.29 -12.25 -0.03
C ASP A 186 -0.80 -12.48 -1.45
N THR A 187 -1.98 -13.09 -1.51
CA THR A 187 -2.68 -13.31 -2.77
C THR A 187 -3.58 -12.12 -3.06
N PHE A 188 -3.50 -11.59 -4.28
CA PHE A 188 -4.37 -10.54 -4.77
C PHE A 188 -5.20 -11.02 -5.96
N ASN A 189 -6.53 -11.00 -5.85
CA ASN A 189 -7.41 -11.40 -6.95
C ASN A 189 -7.87 -10.17 -7.74
N VAL A 190 -7.32 -9.99 -8.94
CA VAL A 190 -7.66 -8.90 -9.85
C VAL A 190 -8.96 -9.23 -10.58
N VAL A 191 -10.02 -8.48 -10.29
CA VAL A 191 -11.31 -8.59 -11.02
C VAL A 191 -11.43 -7.57 -12.15
N ASN A 192 -10.78 -6.42 -12.01
CA ASN A 192 -10.65 -5.38 -13.02
C ASN A 192 -9.20 -4.90 -13.05
N THR A 193 -8.55 -5.02 -14.21
CA THR A 193 -7.13 -4.67 -14.39
C THR A 193 -6.82 -3.19 -14.21
N THR A 194 -7.84 -2.33 -14.30
CA THR A 194 -7.75 -0.88 -14.18
C THR A 194 -8.35 -0.33 -12.88
N GLU A 195 -8.80 -1.20 -11.98
CA GLU A 195 -9.28 -0.77 -10.66
C GLU A 195 -8.13 -0.15 -9.86
N SER A 196 -8.37 1.06 -9.34
CA SER A 196 -7.36 1.79 -8.61
C SER A 196 -7.12 1.20 -7.23
N ILE A 197 -5.86 1.14 -6.82
CA ILE A 197 -5.44 0.73 -5.48
C ILE A 197 -5.07 2.00 -4.70
N LEU A 198 -5.60 2.16 -3.49
CA LEU A 198 -5.21 3.23 -2.57
C LEU A 198 -3.86 2.88 -1.95
N LEU A 199 -2.88 3.77 -2.08
CA LEU A 199 -1.58 3.65 -1.44
C LEU A 199 -1.36 4.80 -0.48
N GLU A 200 -0.94 4.48 0.75
CA GLU A 200 -0.48 5.45 1.73
C GLU A 200 0.86 6.08 1.29
N ALA A 201 1.23 7.20 1.92
CA ALA A 201 2.46 7.91 1.60
C ALA A 201 3.69 7.00 1.76
N GLY A 202 4.52 6.90 0.72
CA GLY A 202 5.73 6.06 0.73
C GLY A 202 5.50 4.56 0.50
N GLN A 203 4.25 4.10 0.41
CA GLN A 203 3.93 2.69 0.17
C GLN A 203 4.26 2.28 -1.26
N PHE A 204 4.65 1.01 -1.45
CA PHE A 204 4.81 0.39 -2.76
C PHE A 204 4.52 -1.10 -2.71
N HIS A 205 4.20 -1.64 -3.88
CA HIS A 205 3.93 -3.06 -4.10
C HIS A 205 4.65 -3.54 -5.35
N ILE A 206 5.06 -4.80 -5.34
CA ILE A 206 5.58 -5.52 -6.50
C ILE A 206 4.71 -6.76 -6.64
N PHE A 207 3.79 -6.74 -7.59
CA PHE A 207 2.92 -7.86 -7.88
C PHE A 207 3.50 -8.75 -8.97
N THR A 208 3.38 -10.06 -8.80
CA THR A 208 3.72 -11.07 -9.79
C THR A 208 2.55 -12.03 -10.01
N ASP A 209 2.35 -12.49 -11.24
CA ASP A 209 1.30 -13.48 -11.56
C ASP A 209 1.70 -14.94 -11.26
N ILE A 210 2.98 -15.15 -10.94
CA ILE A 210 3.52 -16.41 -10.40
C ILE A 210 3.96 -16.14 -8.97
N LYS A 211 3.61 -17.05 -8.04
CA LYS A 211 4.06 -16.97 -6.66
C LYS A 211 5.57 -17.21 -6.58
N LEU A 212 6.29 -16.20 -6.09
CA LEU A 212 7.74 -16.27 -5.85
C LEU A 212 8.03 -16.56 -4.37
N GLU A 213 9.28 -16.92 -4.07
CA GLU A 213 9.75 -17.05 -2.69
C GLU A 213 9.74 -15.67 -2.01
N THR A 214 9.01 -15.56 -0.91
CA THR A 214 8.88 -14.32 -0.16
C THR A 214 10.16 -14.00 0.61
N PRO A 215 10.58 -12.74 0.66
CA PRO A 215 11.69 -12.32 1.48
C PRO A 215 11.33 -12.34 2.97
N GLU A 216 12.32 -12.06 3.82
CA GLU A 216 12.13 -11.92 5.27
C GLU A 216 11.01 -10.92 5.58
N GLN A 217 10.06 -11.33 6.42
CA GLN A 217 8.92 -10.51 6.79
C GLN A 217 9.32 -9.36 7.73
N GLY A 218 8.61 -8.24 7.66
CA GLY A 218 8.85 -7.06 8.50
C GLY A 218 10.02 -6.16 8.06
N ILE A 219 10.72 -6.47 6.96
CA ILE A 219 11.80 -5.62 6.44
C ILE A 219 11.27 -4.33 5.78
N LEU A 220 10.02 -4.36 5.30
CA LEU A 220 9.27 -3.18 4.91
C LEU A 220 8.40 -2.80 6.11
N SER A 221 8.74 -1.69 6.79
CA SER A 221 8.03 -1.29 8.02
C SER A 221 6.62 -0.75 7.75
N ASP A 222 6.29 -0.54 6.47
CA ASP A 222 5.07 0.12 6.01
C ASP A 222 4.27 -0.73 5.01
N ILE A 223 4.70 -1.99 4.75
CA ILE A 223 3.74 -2.95 4.18
C ILE A 223 2.83 -3.33 5.32
N VAL A 224 1.73 -2.59 5.42
CA VAL A 224 0.48 -3.21 5.84
C VAL A 224 0.28 -4.36 4.84
N PRO A 225 0.29 -5.63 5.28
CA PRO A 225 0.06 -6.74 4.38
C PRO A 225 -1.14 -6.42 3.50
N TYR A 226 -1.08 -6.76 2.21
CA TYR A 226 -2.27 -6.77 1.36
C TYR A 226 -3.10 -8.00 1.76
N CYS A 227 -3.44 -8.10 3.04
CA CYS A 227 -4.34 -9.06 3.66
C CYS A 227 -4.68 -8.51 5.05
N GLU A 228 -5.97 -8.29 5.27
CA GLU A 228 -6.63 -8.21 6.59
C GLU A 228 -6.78 -6.84 7.29
N ASN A 229 -7.57 -5.96 6.67
CA ASN A 229 -8.83 -5.53 7.33
C ASN A 229 -10.04 -6.17 6.62
N THR A 230 -9.84 -7.36 6.08
CA THR A 230 -10.90 -8.28 5.68
C THR A 230 -11.17 -9.12 6.92
N PRO A 231 -12.30 -8.92 7.58
CA PRO A 231 -12.67 -9.76 8.71
C PRO A 231 -12.60 -11.24 8.36
N GLU A 232 -12.08 -12.06 9.27
CA GLU A 232 -12.08 -13.52 9.12
C GLU A 232 -13.50 -14.12 9.11
N ARG A 233 -14.51 -13.33 9.49
CA ARG A 233 -15.90 -13.77 9.62
C ARG A 233 -16.90 -12.63 9.43
N PHE A 234 -18.12 -13.02 9.11
CA PHE A 234 -19.28 -12.17 9.27
C PHE A 234 -19.55 -11.90 10.77
N HIS A 235 -19.59 -10.62 11.16
CA HIS A 235 -19.87 -10.23 12.55
C HIS A 235 -20.64 -8.91 12.63
N LEU A 236 -21.62 -8.84 13.53
CA LEU A 236 -22.25 -7.58 13.94
C LEU A 236 -21.86 -7.32 15.40
N SER A 237 -21.16 -6.21 15.63
CA SER A 237 -20.76 -5.78 16.97
C SER A 237 -21.95 -5.27 17.77
N ASN A 238 -21.77 -5.15 19.09
CA ASN A 238 -22.76 -4.48 19.91
C ASN A 238 -22.83 -2.99 19.53
N ASN A 239 -24.04 -2.44 19.56
CA ASN A 239 -24.24 -1.04 19.24
C ASN A 239 -23.67 -0.15 20.36
N TYR A 240 -23.18 1.03 19.99
CA TYR A 240 -22.72 2.01 20.96
C TYR A 240 -23.23 3.42 20.61
N PRO A 241 -23.76 4.16 21.60
CA PRO A 241 -24.04 3.71 22.98
C PRO A 241 -25.21 2.71 23.06
N ASN A 242 -25.26 1.88 24.12
CA ASN A 242 -26.43 1.06 24.47
C ASN A 242 -26.57 1.02 26.01
N PRO A 243 -27.62 1.60 26.60
CA PRO A 243 -28.74 2.30 25.95
C PRO A 243 -28.34 3.60 25.24
N PHE A 244 -29.13 4.05 24.27
CA PHE A 244 -28.93 5.32 23.55
C PHE A 244 -30.15 6.24 23.62
N ASN A 245 -29.98 7.53 23.37
CA ASN A 245 -31.06 8.53 23.47
C ASN A 245 -31.50 9.10 22.10
N SER A 246 -30.56 9.40 21.21
CA SER A 246 -30.87 9.99 19.89
C SER A 246 -30.34 9.18 18.71
N SER A 247 -29.15 8.61 18.84
CA SER A 247 -28.59 7.74 17.81
C SER A 247 -27.67 6.69 18.42
N THR A 248 -27.45 5.63 17.68
CA THR A 248 -26.48 4.60 18.00
C THR A 248 -25.76 4.16 16.73
N THR A 249 -24.51 3.76 16.90
CA THR A 249 -23.67 3.21 15.84
C THR A 249 -23.60 1.70 15.97
N PHE A 250 -23.64 1.02 14.84
CA PHE A 250 -23.39 -0.40 14.68
C PHE A 250 -22.13 -0.57 13.83
N GLU A 251 -21.21 -1.41 14.27
CA GLU A 251 -20.07 -1.84 13.47
C GLU A 251 -20.32 -3.27 13.01
N TYR A 252 -20.04 -3.55 11.74
CA TYR A 252 -20.14 -4.90 11.20
C TYR A 252 -19.02 -5.22 10.24
N GLU A 253 -18.83 -6.52 10.06
CA GLU A 253 -17.70 -7.17 9.44
C GLU A 253 -18.20 -8.10 8.34
N LEU A 254 -17.61 -8.04 7.15
CA LEU A 254 -17.89 -8.94 6.03
C LEU A 254 -16.60 -9.67 5.63
N ASP A 255 -16.62 -11.00 5.67
CA ASP A 255 -15.55 -11.89 5.21
C ASP A 255 -15.58 -12.15 3.70
N ILE A 256 -16.77 -12.04 3.08
CA ILE A 256 -16.98 -12.15 1.63
C ILE A 256 -17.78 -10.95 1.11
N ALA A 257 -17.73 -10.73 -0.21
CA ALA A 257 -18.65 -9.82 -0.88
C ALA A 257 -20.11 -10.31 -0.77
N SER A 258 -20.99 -9.52 -0.17
CA SER A 258 -22.36 -9.90 0.17
C SER A 258 -23.36 -8.78 -0.08
N VAL A 259 -24.62 -9.14 -0.36
CA VAL A 259 -25.74 -8.19 -0.44
C VAL A 259 -26.28 -7.93 0.96
N VAL A 260 -26.10 -6.71 1.46
CA VAL A 260 -26.39 -6.36 2.86
C VAL A 260 -27.71 -5.61 3.02
N GLU A 261 -28.50 -6.04 4.00
CA GLU A 261 -29.74 -5.40 4.46
C GLU A 261 -29.70 -5.21 5.98
N PHE A 262 -30.09 -4.02 6.46
CA PHE A 262 -30.20 -3.70 7.89
C PHE A 262 -31.65 -3.45 8.28
N GLN A 263 -32.17 -4.23 9.23
CA GLN A 263 -33.56 -4.15 9.69
C GLN A 263 -33.63 -3.94 11.21
N ILE A 264 -34.70 -3.32 11.68
CA ILE A 264 -34.98 -3.12 13.11
C ILE A 264 -36.43 -3.50 13.39
N TYR A 265 -36.63 -4.30 14.43
CA TYR A 265 -37.92 -4.78 14.90
C TYR A 265 -38.20 -4.36 16.34
N ASP A 266 -39.46 -4.18 16.69
CA ASP A 266 -39.88 -4.01 18.08
C ASP A 266 -40.09 -5.36 18.81
N LEU A 267 -40.46 -5.30 20.09
CA LEU A 267 -40.74 -6.48 20.93
C LEU A 267 -41.87 -7.38 20.40
N LEU A 268 -42.76 -6.86 19.56
CA LEU A 268 -43.86 -7.61 18.95
C LEU A 268 -43.49 -8.19 17.58
N GLY A 269 -42.24 -7.98 17.12
CA GLY A 269 -41.76 -8.42 15.81
C GLY A 269 -42.21 -7.53 14.65
N ARG A 270 -42.72 -6.32 14.91
CA ARG A 270 -43.11 -5.38 13.85
C ARG A 270 -41.85 -4.72 13.30
N GLU A 271 -41.73 -4.66 11.97
CA GLU A 271 -40.63 -3.95 11.30
C GLU A 271 -40.81 -2.45 11.50
N ILE A 272 -39.78 -1.82 12.07
CA ILE A 272 -39.73 -0.39 12.36
C ILE A 272 -38.89 0.34 11.31
N TYR A 273 -37.77 -0.26 10.91
CA TYR A 273 -36.83 0.33 9.99
C TYR A 273 -36.22 -0.75 9.10
N ASN A 274 -36.03 -0.42 7.82
CA ASN A 274 -35.35 -1.26 6.84
C ASN A 274 -34.49 -0.40 5.91
N LYS A 275 -33.22 -0.77 5.77
CA LYS A 275 -32.30 -0.21 4.79
C LYS A 275 -31.63 -1.31 3.99
N GLN A 276 -31.96 -1.36 2.70
CA GLN A 276 -31.17 -2.06 1.69
C GLN A 276 -29.88 -1.27 1.44
N ILE A 277 -28.74 -1.84 1.83
CA ILE A 277 -27.41 -1.25 1.61
C ILE A 277 -26.88 -1.68 0.23
N GLY A 278 -27.17 -2.93 -0.16
CA GLY A 278 -26.77 -3.49 -1.46
C GLY A 278 -25.47 -4.28 -1.37
N ASN A 279 -24.83 -4.50 -2.52
CA ASN A 279 -23.61 -5.30 -2.57
C ASN A 279 -22.44 -4.55 -1.92
N GLN A 280 -21.77 -5.19 -0.97
CA GLN A 280 -20.57 -4.67 -0.30
C GLN A 280 -19.47 -5.72 -0.35
N ASN A 281 -18.25 -5.27 -0.61
CA ASN A 281 -17.06 -6.10 -0.61
C ASN A 281 -16.69 -6.54 0.83
N PRO A 282 -15.77 -7.50 1.00
CA PRO A 282 -15.25 -7.83 2.32
C PRO A 282 -14.62 -6.60 3.00
N GLY A 283 -14.86 -6.42 4.30
CA GLY A 283 -14.35 -5.27 5.05
C GLY A 283 -15.13 -4.92 6.33
N LEU A 284 -14.69 -3.81 6.96
CA LEU A 284 -15.31 -3.23 8.15
C LEU A 284 -16.22 -2.06 7.79
N TYR A 285 -17.42 -2.04 8.36
CA TYR A 285 -18.45 -1.04 8.05
C TYR A 285 -19.12 -0.49 9.29
N LYS A 286 -19.68 0.72 9.15
CA LYS A 286 -20.48 1.38 10.19
C LYS A 286 -21.87 1.73 9.67
N PHE A 287 -22.88 1.49 10.50
CA PHE A 287 -24.25 1.90 10.26
C PHE A 287 -24.74 2.74 11.44
N ILE A 288 -25.37 3.88 11.18
CA ILE A 288 -25.91 4.77 12.21
C ILE A 288 -27.42 4.76 12.12
N TRP A 289 -28.09 4.44 13.23
CA TRP A 289 -29.53 4.61 13.36
C TRP A 289 -29.84 5.77 14.30
N ASN A 290 -30.78 6.62 13.88
CA ASN A 290 -31.17 7.85 14.58
C ASN A 290 -32.52 7.74 15.32
N GLY A 291 -32.96 6.51 15.65
CA GLY A 291 -34.20 6.31 16.38
C GLY A 291 -35.47 6.67 15.59
N LYS A 292 -35.42 6.57 14.26
CA LYS A 292 -36.55 6.86 13.38
C LYS A 292 -37.03 5.62 12.61
N ASP A 293 -38.32 5.59 12.32
CA ASP A 293 -38.93 4.57 11.47
C ASP A 293 -38.68 4.85 9.97
N ASN A 294 -39.19 3.97 9.09
CA ASN A 294 -39.09 4.14 7.63
C ASN A 294 -39.77 5.41 7.08
N ASN A 295 -40.69 6.03 7.84
CA ASN A 295 -41.36 7.29 7.47
C ASN A 295 -40.61 8.52 8.01
N GLY A 296 -39.48 8.33 8.70
CA GLY A 296 -38.71 9.40 9.32
C GLY A 296 -39.32 9.92 10.62
N LEU A 297 -40.29 9.21 11.20
CA LEU A 297 -40.92 9.53 12.47
C LEU A 297 -40.15 8.93 13.64
N ASP A 298 -40.18 9.64 14.75
CA ASP A 298 -39.53 9.25 16.00
C ASP A 298 -40.16 8.00 16.61
N VAL A 299 -39.34 7.00 16.94
CA VAL A 299 -39.77 5.79 17.64
C VAL A 299 -39.75 6.01 19.16
N GLN A 300 -40.57 5.26 19.91
CA GLN A 300 -40.72 5.40 21.36
C GLN A 300 -39.56 4.76 22.14
N SER A 301 -39.34 5.17 23.40
CA SER A 301 -38.41 4.48 24.30
C SER A 301 -38.80 3.02 24.47
N GLY A 302 -37.84 2.10 24.42
CA GLY A 302 -38.13 0.68 24.47
C GLY A 302 -36.97 -0.23 24.05
N ILE A 303 -37.26 -1.52 24.02
CA ILE A 303 -36.35 -2.56 23.53
C ILE A 303 -36.66 -2.82 22.06
N TYR A 304 -35.59 -2.91 21.27
CA TYR A 304 -35.64 -3.25 19.85
C TYR A 304 -34.63 -4.35 19.52
N PHE A 305 -34.82 -5.00 18.39
CA PHE A 305 -33.89 -5.98 17.85
C PHE A 305 -33.43 -5.55 16.46
N THR A 306 -32.13 -5.47 16.26
CA THR A 306 -31.54 -5.24 14.94
C THR A 306 -31.18 -6.55 14.28
N LEU A 307 -31.40 -6.63 12.98
CA LEU A 307 -31.07 -7.77 12.15
C LEU A 307 -30.22 -7.27 10.97
N LEU A 308 -28.97 -7.70 10.92
CA LEU A 308 -28.11 -7.55 9.75
C LEU A 308 -28.21 -8.84 8.93
N ARG A 309 -28.70 -8.75 7.70
CA ARG A 309 -28.77 -9.88 6.76
C ARG A 309 -27.77 -9.70 5.65
N THR A 310 -27.14 -10.81 5.29
CA THR A 310 -26.47 -11.02 4.02
C THR A 310 -27.24 -12.07 3.22
N ASP A 311 -26.77 -12.35 2.00
CA ASP A 311 -27.24 -13.46 1.17
C ASP A 311 -26.91 -14.85 1.75
N ARG A 312 -25.99 -14.94 2.72
CA ARG A 312 -25.54 -16.22 3.32
C ARG A 312 -25.91 -16.37 4.79
N GLU A 313 -25.77 -15.30 5.57
CA GLU A 313 -25.85 -15.31 7.03
C GLU A 313 -26.69 -14.15 7.58
N ASN A 314 -27.11 -14.26 8.84
CA ASN A 314 -27.77 -13.18 9.54
C ASN A 314 -27.28 -13.07 10.99
N SER A 315 -27.30 -11.85 11.53
CA SER A 315 -26.89 -11.56 12.90
C SER A 315 -27.87 -10.63 13.59
N LEU A 316 -28.21 -10.95 14.84
CA LEU A 316 -29.24 -10.26 15.62
C LEU A 316 -28.66 -9.66 16.89
N LYS A 317 -29.04 -8.42 17.22
CA LYS A 317 -28.66 -7.75 18.47
C LYS A 317 -29.84 -7.07 19.14
N LYS A 318 -29.88 -7.14 20.47
CA LYS A 318 -30.84 -6.40 21.29
C LYS A 318 -30.28 -5.00 21.57
N ILE A 319 -31.10 -3.97 21.37
CA ILE A 319 -30.76 -2.59 21.65
C ILE A 319 -31.82 -1.94 22.56
N THR A 320 -31.44 -0.91 23.30
CA THR A 320 -32.34 -0.16 24.21
C THR A 320 -32.31 1.33 23.88
N LEU A 321 -33.46 1.89 23.50
CA LEU A 321 -33.65 3.32 23.27
C LEU A 321 -34.28 3.96 24.51
N LEU A 322 -33.71 5.08 24.97
CA LEU A 322 -34.16 5.90 26.09
C LEU A 322 -34.30 7.36 25.65
N LYS A 323 -35.51 7.79 25.29
CA LYS A 323 -35.85 9.20 25.13
C LYS A 323 -36.26 9.84 26.45
#